data_AF-A0A538BFB9-F1
#
_entry.id   AF-A0A538BFB9-F1
#
_cell.length_a   1.000
_cell.length_b   1.000
_cell.length_c   1.000
_cell.angle_alpha   90.00
_cell.angle_beta   90.00
_cell.angle_gamma   90.00
#
_symmetry.space_group_name_H-M   'P 1'
#
loop_
_entity.id
_entity.type
_entity.pdbx_description
1 polymer ?
#
loop_
_entity_poly.entity_id
_entity_poly.type
_entity_poly.pdbx_seq_one_letter_code
_entity_poly.pdbx_strand_id
1 'polypeptide(L)'
;MATTSPTVARAAELGRRGRFRPGDATLHGVTLAAAVSAVALLFLIAWKVIVSIAIALFLTELAPRWLRGPVGALVEMLAAVPSVVVGLWGILVLGPFVQGHVEPWLKRTLGFLPLFRGDPSIFGLLPAILVLTIMITPIVSSVSRELFLGVPREPSARRSPSPR
;
A
#
# COMPACT_ATOMS: atom_id res chain seq x y z
N MET A 1 -6.20 -18.13 69.37
CA MET A 1 -7.31 -18.25 68.40
C MET A 1 -7.47 -16.89 67.74
N ALA A 2 -6.77 -16.64 66.62
CA ALA A 2 -6.66 -15.32 66.02
C ALA A 2 -7.71 -15.13 64.91
N THR A 3 -8.61 -14.19 65.09
CA THR A 3 -9.67 -13.82 64.16
C THR A 3 -9.13 -12.85 63.11
N THR A 4 -8.69 -13.34 61.95
CA THR A 4 -8.35 -12.48 60.82
C THR A 4 -9.64 -11.82 60.30
N SER A 5 -9.75 -10.51 60.48
CA SER A 5 -10.94 -9.73 60.11
C SER A 5 -11.21 -9.78 58.60
N PRO A 6 -12.49 -9.93 58.17
CA PRO A 6 -12.88 -10.06 56.76
C PRO A 6 -12.55 -8.82 55.91
N THR A 7 -12.32 -7.67 56.56
CA THR A 7 -11.87 -6.42 55.95
C THR A 7 -10.45 -6.49 55.40
N VAL A 8 -9.55 -7.20 56.07
CA VAL A 8 -8.13 -7.32 55.65
C VAL A 8 -8.02 -8.25 54.43
N ALA A 9 -8.82 -9.32 54.41
CA ALA A 9 -8.91 -10.22 53.25
C ALA A 9 -9.46 -9.49 52.01
N ARG A 10 -10.52 -8.67 52.16
CA ARG A 10 -11.06 -7.85 51.05
C ARG A 10 -10.10 -6.77 50.55
N ALA A 11 -9.34 -6.14 51.45
CA ALA A 11 -8.33 -5.15 51.06
C ALA A 11 -7.19 -5.78 50.25
N ALA A 12 -6.76 -7.00 50.60
CA ALA A 12 -5.75 -7.75 49.87
C ALA A 12 -6.23 -8.20 48.47
N GLU A 13 -7.52 -8.52 48.33
CA GLU A 13 -8.15 -8.89 47.05
C GLU A 13 -8.25 -7.71 46.07
N LEU A 14 -8.59 -6.52 46.58
CA LEU A 14 -8.67 -5.29 45.80
C LEU A 14 -7.28 -4.83 45.31
N GLY A 15 -6.24 -5.03 46.12
CA GLY A 15 -4.84 -4.79 45.72
C GLY A 15 -4.31 -5.75 44.64
N ARG A 16 -4.92 -6.94 44.47
CA ARG A 16 -4.60 -7.85 43.33
C ARG A 16 -5.34 -7.48 42.06
N ARG A 17 -6.52 -6.86 42.14
CA ARG A 17 -7.34 -6.47 40.96
C ARG A 17 -6.84 -5.21 40.23
N GLY A 18 -6.09 -4.33 40.88
CA GLY A 18 -5.55 -3.10 40.27
C GLY A 18 -4.22 -3.26 39.51
N ARG A 19 -3.71 -4.48 39.36
CA ARG A 19 -2.40 -4.73 38.75
C ARG A 19 -2.54 -4.83 37.24
N PHE A 20 -2.55 -3.68 36.57
CA PHE A 20 -2.38 -3.58 35.11
C PHE A 20 -1.23 -4.48 34.68
N ARG A 21 -1.54 -5.57 33.97
CA ARG A 21 -0.52 -6.48 33.47
C ARG A 21 0.13 -5.79 32.26
N PRO A 22 1.46 -5.65 32.21
CA PRO A 22 2.14 -5.05 31.06
C PRO A 22 1.82 -5.76 29.73
N GLY A 23 1.42 -7.04 29.80
CA GLY A 23 0.92 -7.82 28.66
C GLY A 23 -0.33 -7.23 27.99
N ASP A 24 -1.24 -6.61 28.76
CA ASP A 24 -2.49 -6.04 28.24
C ASP A 24 -2.21 -4.77 27.42
N ALA A 25 -1.21 -3.97 27.82
CA ALA A 25 -0.78 -2.77 27.09
C ALA A 25 -0.10 -3.12 25.75
N THR A 26 0.72 -4.18 25.73
CA THR A 26 1.31 -4.69 24.49
C THR A 26 0.26 -5.30 23.55
N LEU A 27 -0.72 -6.03 24.09
CA LEU A 27 -1.83 -6.57 23.31
C LEU A 27 -2.67 -5.44 22.71
N HIS A 28 -2.97 -4.39 23.49
CA HIS A 28 -3.70 -3.21 22.99
C HIS A 28 -2.89 -2.43 21.94
N GLY A 29 -1.56 -2.36 22.07
CA GLY A 29 -0.71 -1.76 21.05
C GLY A 29 -0.70 -2.54 19.73
N VAL A 30 -0.62 -3.87 19.81
CA VAL A 30 -0.66 -4.75 18.63
C VAL A 30 -2.04 -4.74 17.97
N THR A 31 -3.12 -4.74 18.74
CA THR A 31 -4.49 -4.68 18.17
C THR A 31 -4.78 -3.34 17.51
N LEU A 32 -4.32 -2.22 18.09
CA LEU A 32 -4.43 -0.91 17.45
C LEU A 32 -3.60 -0.83 16.16
N ALA A 33 -2.36 -1.32 16.17
CA ALA A 33 -1.53 -1.36 14.97
C ALA A 33 -2.14 -2.24 13.87
N ALA A 34 -2.70 -3.39 14.22
CA ALA A 34 -3.40 -4.27 13.29
C ALA A 34 -4.68 -3.63 12.74
N ALA A 35 -5.47 -2.95 13.58
CA ALA A 35 -6.68 -2.25 13.16
C ALA A 35 -6.37 -1.11 12.19
N VAL A 36 -5.35 -0.28 12.49
CA VAL A 36 -4.91 0.80 11.59
C VAL A 36 -4.40 0.24 10.27
N SER A 37 -3.64 -0.85 10.31
CA SER A 37 -3.14 -1.53 9.10
C SER A 37 -4.29 -2.08 8.25
N ALA A 38 -5.30 -2.71 8.87
CA ALA A 38 -6.47 -3.22 8.17
C ALA A 38 -7.29 -2.10 7.50
N VAL A 39 -7.47 -0.97 8.19
CA VAL A 39 -8.16 0.20 7.61
C VAL A 39 -7.36 0.79 6.45
N ALA A 40 -6.03 0.91 6.58
CA ALA A 40 -5.17 1.39 5.51
C ALA A 40 -5.20 0.47 4.28
N LEU A 41 -5.20 -0.85 4.47
CA LEU A 41 -5.35 -1.83 3.40
C LEU A 41 -6.71 -1.72 2.71
N LEU A 42 -7.79 -1.58 3.48
CA LEU A 42 -9.13 -1.41 2.92
C LEU A 42 -9.22 -0.13 2.08
N PHE A 43 -8.64 0.97 2.56
CA PHE A 43 -8.58 2.23 1.83
C PHE A 43 -7.76 2.11 0.53
N LEU A 44 -6.61 1.43 0.58
CA LEU A 44 -5.78 1.14 -0.59
C LEU A 44 -6.52 0.30 -1.63
N ILE A 45 -7.27 -0.72 -1.20
CA ILE A 45 -8.09 -1.55 -2.09
C ILE A 45 -9.20 -0.71 -2.72
N ALA A 46 -9.94 0.07 -1.94
CA ALA A 46 -11.00 0.93 -2.46
C ALA A 46 -10.47 1.96 -3.47
N TRP A 47 -9.33 2.60 -3.16
CA TRP A 47 -8.66 3.54 -4.05
C TRP A 47 -8.22 2.86 -5.35
N LYS A 48 -7.62 1.67 -5.27
CA LYS A 48 -7.20 0.87 -6.43
C LYS A 48 -8.37 0.51 -7.35
N VAL A 49 -9.52 0.15 -6.78
CA VAL A 49 -10.73 -0.17 -7.56
C VAL A 49 -11.20 1.06 -8.34
N ILE A 50 -11.27 2.23 -7.70
CA ILE A 50 -11.68 3.49 -8.36
C ILE A 50 -10.71 3.86 -9.48
N VAL A 51 -9.40 3.79 -9.23
CA VAL A 51 -8.37 4.08 -10.24
C VAL A 51 -8.45 3.10 -11.40
N SER A 52 -8.70 1.81 -11.14
CA SER A 52 -8.86 0.80 -12.20
C SER A 52 -10.07 1.09 -13.08
N ILE A 53 -11.19 1.52 -12.50
CA ILE A 53 -12.41 1.90 -13.23
C ILE A 53 -12.18 3.19 -14.03
N ALA A 54 -11.47 4.18 -13.48
CA ALA A 54 -11.15 5.41 -14.20
C ALA A 54 -10.25 5.15 -15.42
N ILE A 55 -9.25 4.28 -15.27
CA ILE A 55 -8.38 3.84 -16.38
C ILE A 55 -9.18 3.06 -17.43
N ALA A 56 -10.15 2.22 -17.00
CA ALA A 56 -11.08 1.51 -17.88
C ALA A 56 -11.79 2.46 -18.83
N LEU A 57 -12.43 3.48 -18.25
CA LEU A 57 -13.23 4.45 -18.97
C LEU A 57 -12.36 5.29 -19.90
N PHE A 58 -11.20 5.74 -19.41
CA PHE A 58 -10.26 6.51 -20.22
C PHE A 58 -9.78 5.74 -21.46
N LEU A 59 -9.44 4.46 -21.31
CA LEU A 59 -8.96 3.64 -22.43
C LEU A 59 -10.07 3.23 -23.42
N THR A 60 -11.31 3.13 -22.94
CA THR A 60 -12.46 2.68 -23.72
C THR A 60 -13.10 3.81 -24.50
N GLU A 61 -13.31 4.98 -23.89
CA GLU A 61 -14.00 6.11 -24.52
C GLU A 61 -13.07 7.24 -24.95
N LEU A 62 -12.01 7.54 -24.19
CA LEU A 62 -11.21 8.75 -24.40
C LEU A 62 -9.90 8.51 -25.17
N ALA A 63 -9.38 7.28 -25.24
CA ALA A 63 -8.01 7.06 -25.73
C ALA A 63 -7.89 7.13 -27.27
N PRO A 64 -7.09 8.07 -27.81
CA PRO A 64 -6.83 8.19 -29.25
C PRO A 64 -6.06 6.98 -29.79
N ARG A 65 -6.47 6.48 -30.97
CA ARG A 65 -5.95 5.25 -31.62
C ARG A 65 -4.42 5.21 -31.83
N TRP A 66 -3.77 6.36 -31.82
CA TRP A 66 -2.37 6.59 -32.16
C TRP A 66 -1.44 6.41 -30.95
N LEU A 67 -1.99 6.39 -29.72
CA LEU A 67 -1.22 6.22 -28.49
C LEU A 67 -1.10 4.75 -28.05
N ARG A 68 -1.95 3.85 -28.58
CA ARG A 68 -2.01 2.44 -28.16
C ARG A 68 -0.74 1.64 -28.49
N GLY A 69 -0.09 1.93 -29.62
CA GLY A 69 1.12 1.24 -30.07
C GLY A 69 2.36 1.56 -29.21
N PRO A 70 2.74 2.85 -29.07
CA PRO A 70 3.92 3.23 -28.30
C PRO A 70 3.81 2.89 -26.82
N VAL A 71 2.63 3.10 -26.22
CA VAL A 71 2.40 2.80 -24.80
C VAL A 71 2.41 1.29 -24.53
N GLY A 72 1.84 0.48 -25.44
CA GLY A 72 1.91 -0.98 -25.34
C GLY A 72 3.34 -1.50 -25.38
N ALA A 73 4.16 -0.99 -26.29
CA ALA A 73 5.57 -1.37 -26.41
C ALA A 73 6.38 -0.93 -25.18
N LEU A 74 6.14 0.27 -24.64
CA LEU A 74 6.77 0.74 -23.41
C LEU A 74 6.37 -0.09 -22.20
N VAL A 75 5.10 -0.52 -22.11
CA VAL A 75 4.61 -1.37 -21.02
C VAL A 75 5.18 -2.79 -21.12
N GLU A 76 5.26 -3.38 -22.32
CA GLU A 76 5.90 -4.69 -22.51
C GLU A 76 7.40 -4.64 -22.22
N MET A 77 8.10 -3.56 -22.60
CA MET A 77 9.49 -3.33 -22.22
C MET A 77 9.64 -3.11 -20.71
N LEU A 78 8.73 -2.37 -20.06
CA LEU A 78 8.73 -2.18 -18.61
C LEU A 78 8.44 -3.50 -17.87
N ALA A 79 7.56 -4.34 -18.41
CA ALA A 79 7.21 -5.65 -17.88
C ALA A 79 8.33 -6.67 -18.06
N ALA A 80 9.16 -6.52 -19.10
CA ALA A 80 10.34 -7.35 -19.32
C ALA A 80 11.47 -7.08 -18.31
N VAL A 81 11.45 -5.94 -17.60
CA VAL A 81 12.42 -5.65 -16.55
C VAL A 81 12.18 -6.60 -15.37
N PRO A 82 13.16 -7.43 -14.98
CA PRO A 82 13.00 -8.32 -13.84
C PRO A 82 12.76 -7.53 -12.56
N SER A 83 11.82 -7.98 -11.74
CA SER A 83 11.48 -7.38 -10.44
C SER A 83 12.70 -7.26 -9.51
N VAL A 84 13.64 -8.20 -9.58
CA VAL A 84 14.91 -8.22 -8.83
C VAL A 84 15.79 -7.00 -9.16
N VAL A 85 15.83 -6.57 -10.42
CA VAL A 85 16.66 -5.43 -10.84
C VAL A 85 16.15 -4.13 -10.20
N VAL A 86 14.84 -3.94 -10.16
CA VAL A 86 14.21 -2.77 -9.52
C VAL A 86 14.40 -2.80 -8.01
N GLY A 87 14.28 -3.97 -7.38
CA GLY A 87 14.53 -4.13 -5.93
C GLY A 87 15.97 -3.82 -5.55
N LEU A 88 16.94 -4.36 -6.29
CA LEU A 88 18.36 -4.12 -6.04
C LEU A 88 18.75 -2.67 -6.34
N TRP A 89 18.25 -2.08 -7.43
CA TRP A 89 18.40 -0.65 -7.71
C TRP A 89 17.80 0.21 -6.60
N GLY A 90 16.64 -0.19 -6.08
CA GLY A 90 15.97 0.44 -4.97
C GLY A 90 16.84 0.50 -3.71
N ILE A 91 17.57 -0.57 -3.40
CA ILE A 91 18.47 -0.62 -2.23
C ILE A 91 19.80 0.08 -2.50
N LEU A 92 20.36 -0.04 -3.71
CA LEU A 92 21.70 0.46 -4.01
C LEU A 92 21.74 1.94 -4.38
N VAL A 93 20.67 2.48 -4.96
CA VAL A 93 20.62 3.86 -5.47
C VAL A 93 19.57 4.67 -4.71
N LEU A 94 18.32 4.20 -4.73
CA LEU A 94 17.22 4.97 -4.14
C LEU A 94 17.32 5.03 -2.61
N GLY A 95 17.68 3.94 -1.94
CA GLY A 95 17.85 3.86 -0.49
C GLY A 95 18.87 4.87 0.05
N PRO A 96 20.13 4.89 -0.44
CA PRO A 96 21.13 5.88 -0.04
C PRO A 96 20.73 7.31 -0.40
N PHE A 97 20.08 7.52 -1.55
CA PHE A 97 19.58 8.84 -1.94
C PHE A 97 18.53 9.35 -0.96
N VAL A 98 17.56 8.50 -0.63
CA VAL A 98 16.47 8.80 0.30
C VAL A 98 17.00 9.03 1.70
N GLN A 99 17.89 8.16 2.19
CA GLN A 99 18.54 8.31 3.50
C GLN A 99 19.37 9.60 3.60
N GLY A 100 20.10 9.96 2.53
CA GLY A 100 21.00 11.11 2.53
C GLY A 100 20.32 12.46 2.33
N HIS A 101 19.22 12.51 1.57
CA HIS A 101 18.60 13.77 1.15
C HIS A 101 17.14 13.91 1.62
N VAL A 102 16.34 12.84 1.48
CA VAL A 102 14.89 12.91 1.67
C VAL A 102 14.51 12.76 3.14
N GLU A 103 15.00 11.72 3.83
CA GLU A 103 14.70 11.47 5.25
C GLU A 103 15.18 12.60 6.17
N PRO A 104 16.39 13.20 6.00
CA PRO A 104 16.82 14.32 6.84
C PRO A 104 15.99 15.58 6.58
N TRP A 105 15.62 15.84 5.33
CA TRP A 105 14.73 16.96 4.99
C TRP A 105 13.33 16.76 5.59
N LEU A 106 12.78 15.55 5.47
CA LEU A 106 11.48 15.20 6.01
C LEU A 106 11.47 15.25 7.54
N LYS A 107 12.55 14.81 8.20
CA LYS A 107 12.73 14.91 9.66
C LYS A 107 12.80 16.35 10.14
N ARG A 108 13.41 17.27 9.37
CA ARG A 108 13.42 18.71 9.70
C ARG A 108 12.03 19.34 9.60
N THR A 109 11.26 18.97 8.58
CA THR A 109 9.94 19.58 8.30
C THR A 109 8.79 18.93 9.09
N LEU A 110 8.83 17.61 9.28
CA LEU A 110 7.77 16.77 9.85
C LEU A 110 8.20 16.02 11.13
N GLY A 111 9.34 16.37 11.74
CA GLY A 111 9.86 15.74 12.97
C GLY A 111 8.96 15.92 14.21
N PHE A 112 7.88 16.68 14.10
CA PHE A 112 6.82 16.74 15.10
C PHE A 112 5.97 15.46 15.16
N LEU A 113 5.93 14.66 14.09
CA LEU A 113 5.24 13.37 14.05
C LEU A 113 6.14 12.24 14.59
N PRO A 114 5.63 11.35 15.47
CA PRO A 114 6.42 10.24 16.01
C PRO A 114 6.94 9.27 14.93
N LEU A 115 6.26 9.17 13.78
CA LEU A 115 6.67 8.36 12.63
C LEU A 115 7.98 8.82 11.96
N PHE A 116 8.31 10.12 12.00
CA PHE A 116 9.48 10.69 11.32
C PHE A 116 10.66 10.98 12.26
N ARG A 117 10.59 10.52 13.51
CA ARG A 117 11.67 10.69 14.51
C ARG A 117 12.75 9.62 14.44
N GLY A 118 12.51 8.53 13.71
CA GLY A 118 13.47 7.44 13.51
C GLY A 118 14.79 7.94 12.89
N ASP A 119 15.83 7.12 13.04
CA ASP A 119 17.10 7.38 12.37
C ASP A 119 17.01 7.03 10.88
N PRO A 120 17.58 7.87 10.00
CA PRO A 120 17.57 7.60 8.57
C PRO A 120 18.23 6.25 8.26
N SER A 121 17.53 5.40 7.52
CA SER A 121 17.98 4.04 7.22
C SER A 121 17.69 3.66 5.78
N ILE A 122 18.69 3.08 5.12
CA ILE A 122 18.57 2.52 3.76
C ILE A 122 17.48 1.44 3.72
N PHE A 123 17.36 0.66 4.79
CA PHE A 123 16.33 -0.38 4.96
C PHE A 123 15.10 0.14 5.73
N GLY A 124 14.95 1.46 5.83
CA GLY A 124 13.85 2.11 6.49
C GLY A 124 12.51 1.91 5.78
N LEU A 125 11.43 2.18 6.50
CA LEU A 125 10.07 2.04 5.98
C LEU A 125 9.82 2.93 4.75
N LEU A 126 10.37 4.15 4.73
CA LEU A 126 10.16 5.13 3.67
C LEU A 126 10.77 4.67 2.31
N PRO A 127 12.07 4.34 2.21
CA PRO A 127 12.62 3.77 0.98
C PRO A 127 11.96 2.44 0.60
N ALA A 128 11.61 1.59 1.56
CA ALA A 128 10.90 0.33 1.28
C ALA A 128 9.53 0.56 0.61
N ILE A 129 8.73 1.50 1.13
CA ILE A 129 7.42 1.86 0.54
C ILE A 129 7.59 2.47 -0.87
N LEU A 130 8.61 3.31 -1.08
CA LEU A 130 8.88 3.91 -2.39
C LEU A 130 9.22 2.86 -3.44
N VAL A 131 10.16 1.95 -3.13
CA VAL A 131 10.53 0.86 -4.03
C VAL A 131 9.32 -0.03 -4.33
N LEU A 132 8.56 -0.40 -3.30
CA LEU A 132 7.35 -1.21 -3.46
C LEU A 132 6.32 -0.53 -4.36
N THR A 133 6.12 0.78 -4.22
CA THR A 133 5.18 1.54 -5.05
C THR A 133 5.60 1.54 -6.51
N ILE A 134 6.89 1.75 -6.78
CA ILE A 134 7.46 1.68 -8.14
C ILE A 134 7.24 0.28 -8.73
N MET A 135 7.42 -0.79 -7.94
CA MET A 135 7.25 -2.18 -8.40
C MET A 135 5.80 -2.58 -8.65
N ILE A 136 4.85 -2.14 -7.82
CA ILE A 136 3.42 -2.52 -7.95
C ILE A 136 2.78 -1.84 -9.17
N THR A 137 3.24 -0.65 -9.54
CA THR A 137 2.67 0.15 -10.63
C THR A 137 2.62 -0.60 -11.98
N PRO A 138 3.71 -1.19 -12.49
CA PRO A 138 3.69 -1.94 -13.76
C PRO A 138 2.82 -3.20 -13.70
N ILE A 139 2.82 -3.94 -12.58
CA ILE A 139 2.01 -5.16 -12.42
C ILE A 139 0.53 -4.83 -12.57
N VAL A 140 0.06 -3.79 -11.85
CA VAL A 140 -1.34 -3.37 -11.94
C VAL A 140 -1.68 -2.86 -13.33
N SER A 141 -0.77 -2.14 -14.00
CA SER A 141 -1.01 -1.67 -15.37
C SER A 141 -1.15 -2.83 -16.37
N SER A 142 -0.38 -3.92 -16.22
CA SER A 142 -0.47 -5.09 -17.12
C SER A 142 -1.79 -5.82 -16.93
N VAL A 143 -2.16 -6.11 -15.67
CA VAL A 143 -3.42 -6.80 -15.34
C VAL A 143 -4.62 -5.98 -15.81
N SER A 144 -4.64 -4.67 -15.58
CA SER A 144 -5.70 -3.79 -16.08
C SER A 144 -5.82 -3.87 -17.61
N ARG A 145 -4.71 -3.88 -18.36
CA ARG A 145 -4.74 -3.98 -19.83
C ARG A 145 -5.32 -5.31 -20.32
N GLU A 146 -4.94 -6.43 -19.70
CA GLU A 146 -5.44 -7.76 -20.05
C GLU A 146 -6.96 -7.88 -19.82
N LEU A 147 -7.45 -7.32 -18.70
CA LEU A 147 -8.88 -7.28 -18.41
C LEU A 147 -9.67 -6.46 -19.45
N PHE A 148 -9.11 -5.37 -19.98
CA PHE A 148 -9.77 -4.60 -21.05
C PHE A 148 -9.73 -5.26 -22.42
N LEU A 149 -8.70 -6.05 -22.71
CA LEU A 149 -8.63 -6.82 -23.95
C LEU A 149 -9.55 -8.05 -23.92
N GLY A 150 -9.87 -8.56 -22.72
CA GLY A 150 -10.79 -9.68 -22.51
C GLY A 150 -12.28 -9.36 -22.69
N VAL A 151 -12.68 -8.09 -22.81
CA VAL A 151 -14.08 -7.70 -23.07
C VAL A 151 -14.37 -7.80 -24.57
N PRO A 152 -15.26 -8.71 -25.04
CA PRO A 152 -15.61 -8.82 -26.45
C PRO A 152 -16.21 -7.52 -26.94
N ARG A 153 -15.61 -6.90 -27.95
CA ARG A 153 -16.22 -5.76 -28.65
C ARG A 153 -17.32 -6.32 -29.54
N GLU A 154 -18.57 -6.06 -29.20
CA GLU A 154 -19.72 -6.36 -30.05
C GLU A 154 -19.46 -5.81 -31.46
N PRO A 155 -19.38 -6.66 -32.50
CA PRO A 155 -19.42 -6.19 -33.87
C PRO A 155 -20.81 -5.60 -34.09
N SER A 156 -20.93 -4.28 -33.99
CA SER A 156 -22.14 -3.58 -34.39
C SER A 156 -22.35 -3.84 -35.89
N ALA A 157 -23.28 -4.74 -36.16
CA ALA A 157 -23.75 -5.14 -37.46
C ALA A 157 -24.24 -3.92 -38.26
N ARG A 158 -23.34 -3.30 -39.02
CA ARG A 158 -23.70 -2.35 -40.08
C ARG A 158 -22.77 -2.55 -41.26
N ARG A 159 -23.25 -3.33 -42.22
CA ARG A 159 -23.30 -2.98 -43.66
C ARG A 159 -23.73 -4.23 -44.44
N SER A 160 -25.03 -4.34 -44.71
CA SER A 160 -25.46 -4.87 -46.00
C SER A 160 -25.82 -3.67 -46.88
N PRO A 161 -25.03 -3.36 -47.92
CA PRO A 161 -25.54 -2.64 -49.06
C PRO A 161 -26.26 -3.68 -49.93
N SER A 162 -27.58 -3.57 -50.08
CA SER A 162 -28.30 -4.30 -51.12
C SER A 162 -27.95 -3.67 -52.49
N PRO A 163 -27.35 -4.41 -53.44
CA PRO A 163 -27.24 -3.96 -54.82
C PRO A 163 -28.63 -3.99 -55.47
N ARG A 164 -28.90 -2.99 -56.30
CA ARG A 164 -30.09 -2.91 -57.16
C ARG A 164 -30.08 -4.02 -58.19
#